data_AF-A0A432S8U1-F1
#
_entry.id   AF-A0A432S8U1-F1
#
_cell.length_a   1.000
_cell.length_b   1.000
_cell.length_c   1.000
_cell.angle_alpha   90.00
_cell.angle_beta   90.00
_cell.angle_gamma   90.00
#
_symmetry.space_group_name_H-M   'P 1'
#
loop_
_entity.id
_entity.type
_entity.pdbx_description
1 polymer ?
#
loop_
_entity_poly.entity_id
_entity_poly.type
_entity_poly.pdbx_seq_one_letter_code
_entity_poly.pdbx_strand_id
1 'polypeptide(L)' 'MNKLQPEGGYKPLSEEVYVKAVDATMVYKLEVQQLRAKFKFGQHLSPERFNLILEHLHQRGSDVDGNTAKMMKVLKNDV' A
#
# COMPACT_ATOMS: atom_id res chain seq x y z
N MET A 1 -2.43 13.61 -16.07
CA MET A 1 -1.14 12.89 -15.93
C MET A 1 -0.29 13.36 -14.76
N ASN A 2 -0.51 14.55 -14.20
CA ASN A 2 0.27 15.09 -13.07
C ASN A 2 0.52 14.12 -11.90
N LYS A 3 -0.44 13.24 -11.57
CA LYS A 3 -0.26 12.20 -10.53
C LYS A 3 0.78 11.13 -10.91
N LEU A 4 0.83 10.73 -12.18
CA LEU A 4 1.68 9.65 -12.69
C LEU A 4 2.99 10.17 -13.32
N GLN A 5 3.02 11.44 -13.73
CA GLN A 5 4.17 12.13 -14.31
C GLN A 5 4.30 13.53 -13.67
N PRO A 6 4.77 13.60 -12.41
CA PRO A 6 4.95 14.86 -11.69
C PRO A 6 6.01 15.78 -12.32
N GLU A 7 6.97 15.22 -13.05
CA GLU A 7 7.98 15.93 -13.82
C GLU A 7 7.42 16.72 -15.01
N GLY A 8 6.15 16.47 -15.39
CA GLY A 8 5.49 17.15 -16.50
C GLY A 8 5.69 16.47 -17.85
N GLY A 9 5.73 17.26 -18.93
CA GLY A 9 5.94 16.77 -20.30
C GLY A 9 4.77 16.03 -20.95
N TYR A 10 3.67 15.83 -20.22
CA TYR A 10 2.46 15.22 -20.76
C TYR A 10 1.65 16.20 -21.59
N LYS A 11 1.06 15.67 -22.66
CA LYS A 11 0.10 16.41 -23.48
C LYS A 11 -1.29 16.39 -22.84
N PRO A 12 -2.10 17.46 -22.99
CA PRO A 12 -3.50 17.46 -22.59
C PRO A 12 -4.29 16.35 -23.31
N LEU A 13 -5.24 15.71 -22.61
CA LEU A 13 -6.13 14.70 -23.23
C LEU A 13 -7.08 15.27 -24.29
N SER A 14 -7.16 16.60 -24.39
CA SER A 14 -7.87 17.30 -25.47
C SER A 14 -7.12 17.30 -26.80
N GLU A 15 -5.86 16.83 -26.85
CA GLU A 15 -5.15 16.69 -28.12
C GLU A 15 -5.69 15.54 -28.97
N GLU A 16 -5.72 15.75 -30.29
CA GLU A 16 -6.30 14.83 -31.28
C GLU A 16 -5.70 13.41 -31.21
N VAL A 17 -4.43 13.30 -30.83
CA VAL A 17 -3.72 12.02 -30.67
C VAL A 17 -4.39 11.07 -29.66
N TYR A 18 -5.21 11.60 -28.74
CA TYR A 18 -5.88 10.81 -27.71
C TYR A 18 -7.33 10.44 -28.04
N VAL A 19 -7.96 11.02 -29.07
CA VAL A 19 -9.39 10.83 -29.37
C VAL A 19 -9.75 9.34 -29.48
N LYS A 20 -9.02 8.57 -30.29
CA LYS A 20 -9.25 7.12 -30.44
C LYS A 20 -9.10 6.34 -29.14
N ALA A 21 -8.15 6.73 -28.29
CA ALA A 21 -7.91 6.06 -27.02
C ALA A 21 -9.01 6.39 -26.00
N VAL A 22 -9.47 7.65 -25.97
CA VAL A 22 -10.59 8.09 -25.13
C VAL A 22 -11.87 7.39 -25.54
N ASP A 23 -12.19 7.35 -26.84
CA ASP A 23 -13.42 6.73 -27.35
C ASP A 23 -13.47 5.21 -27.10
N ALA A 24 -12.31 4.55 -27.08
CA ALA A 24 -12.20 3.12 -26.79
C ALA A 24 -12.20 2.79 -25.29
N THR A 25 -12.16 3.80 -24.40
CA THR A 25 -12.02 3.60 -22.95
C THR A 25 -13.32 3.84 -22.20
N MET A 26 -13.74 2.85 -21.42
CA MET A 26 -14.83 3.03 -20.45
C MET A 26 -14.29 3.63 -19.15
N VAL A 27 -14.91 4.72 -18.70
CA VAL A 27 -14.65 5.32 -17.39
C VAL A 27 -15.84 5.08 -16.49
N TYR A 28 -15.59 4.53 -15.30
CA TYR A 28 -16.62 4.39 -14.27
C TYR A 28 -16.07 4.84 -12.91
N LYS A 29 -16.98 5.25 -12.03
CA LYS A 29 -16.68 5.64 -10.66
C LYS A 29 -17.06 4.48 -9.74
N LEU A 30 -16.11 4.01 -8.94
CA LEU A 30 -16.40 3.08 -7.85
C LEU A 30 -16.89 3.87 -6.64
N GLU A 31 -18.17 3.73 -6.29
CA GLU A 31 -18.72 4.30 -5.07
C GLU A 31 -18.45 3.34 -3.89
N VAL A 32 -17.53 3.72 -3.03
CA VAL A 32 -17.14 2.90 -1.87
C VAL A 32 -18.25 2.96 -0.81
N GLN A 33 -19.07 1.91 -0.73
CA GLN A 33 -20.08 1.76 0.31
C GLN A 33 -19.47 1.31 1.64
N GLN A 34 -18.45 0.45 1.57
CA GLN A 34 -17.77 -0.09 2.73
C GLN A 34 -16.31 -0.39 2.40
N LEU A 35 -15.41 -0.02 3.31
CA LEU A 35 -14.00 -0.35 3.25
C LEU A 35 -13.65 -1.25 4.45
N ARG A 36 -12.99 -2.38 4.18
CA ARG A 36 -12.48 -3.29 5.22
C ARG A 36 -11.04 -3.66 4.91
N ALA A 37 -10.22 -3.75 5.95
CA ALA A 37 -8.85 -4.25 5.86
C ALA A 37 -8.62 -5.33 6.92
N LYS A 38 -7.69 -6.25 6.64
CA LYS A 38 -7.26 -7.29 7.59
C LYS A 38 -5.77 -7.16 7.82
N PHE A 39 -5.38 -7.10 9.08
CA PHE A 39 -4.00 -6.94 9.49
C PHE A 39 -3.55 -8.15 10.32
N LYS A 40 -2.44 -8.78 9.91
CA LYS A 40 -1.86 -9.94 10.59
C LYS A 40 -0.43 -9.59 11.01
N PHE A 41 -0.30 -9.17 12.26
CA PHE A 41 0.96 -8.71 12.84
C PHE A 41 1.41 -9.60 14.02
N GLY A 42 1.05 -10.89 13.96
CA GLY A 42 1.46 -11.85 14.98
C GLY A 42 0.76 -11.68 16.33
N GLN A 43 -0.44 -11.08 16.36
CA GLN A 43 -1.20 -10.78 17.59
C GLN A 43 -1.49 -12.04 18.44
N HIS A 44 -1.55 -13.22 17.82
CA HIS A 44 -1.82 -14.51 18.46
C HIS A 44 -0.56 -15.32 18.76
N LEU A 45 0.63 -14.81 18.41
CA LEU A 45 1.88 -15.53 18.61
C LEU A 45 2.31 -15.47 20.07
N SER A 46 2.89 -16.58 20.54
CA SER A 46 3.56 -16.61 21.84
C SER A 46 4.67 -15.55 21.92
N PRO A 47 5.04 -15.09 23.12
CA PRO A 47 6.12 -14.11 23.29
C PRO A 47 7.43 -14.54 22.62
N GLU A 48 7.81 -15.81 22.73
CA GLU A 48 9.07 -16.36 22.20
C GLU A 48 9.08 -16.27 20.67
N ARG A 49 8.01 -16.74 20.02
CA ARG A 49 7.90 -16.72 18.56
C ARG A 49 7.78 -15.30 18.02
N PHE A 50 7.10 -14.42 18.75
CA PHE A 50 7.00 -13.01 18.38
C PHE A 50 8.35 -12.31 18.40
N ASN A 51 9.15 -12.52 19.46
CA ASN A 51 10.48 -11.93 19.59
C ASN A 51 11.45 -12.47 18.54
N LEU A 52 11.42 -13.77 18.25
CA LEU A 52 12.22 -14.38 17.18
C LEU A 52 11.95 -13.73 15.82
N ILE A 53 10.67 -13.49 15.51
CA ILE A 53 10.31 -12.83 14.24
C ILE A 53 10.80 -11.38 14.22
N LEU A 54 10.66 -10.63 15.32
CA LEU A 54 11.19 -9.27 15.39
C LEU A 54 12.70 -9.22 15.17
N GLU A 55 13.44 -10.18 15.71
CA GLU A 55 14.89 -10.29 15.52
C GLU A 55 15.24 -10.52 14.04
N HIS A 56 14.57 -11.47 13.38
CA HIS A 56 14.80 -11.74 11.96
C HIS A 56 14.39 -10.57 11.06
N LEU A 57 13.32 -9.85 11.39
CA LEU A 57 12.95 -8.62 10.69
C LEU A 57 14.05 -7.56 10.82
N HIS A 58 14.61 -7.40 12.01
CA HIS A 58 15.71 -6.47 12.24
C HIS A 58 16.99 -6.86 11.48
N GLN A 59 17.35 -8.16 11.48
CA GLN A 59 18.49 -8.69 10.74
C GLN A 59 18.35 -8.51 9.23
N ARG A 60 17.13 -8.65 8.68
CA ARG A 60 16.86 -8.46 7.24
C ARG A 60 16.94 -6.99 6.83
N GLY A 61 16.48 -6.08 7.68
CA GLY A 61 16.83 -4.66 7.61
C GLY A 61 16.22 -3.84 6.47
N SER A 62 15.18 -4.32 5.77
CA SER A 62 14.49 -3.48 4.78
C SER A 62 13.56 -2.45 5.44
N ASP A 63 13.20 -1.39 4.71
CA ASP A 63 12.23 -0.38 5.20
C ASP A 63 10.88 -1.02 5.56
N VAL A 64 10.45 -2.02 4.79
CA VAL A 64 9.21 -2.77 5.04
C VAL A 64 9.34 -3.58 6.33
N ASP A 65 10.51 -4.11 6.66
CA ASP A 65 10.75 -4.85 7.89
C ASP A 65 10.67 -3.95 9.12
N GLY A 66 11.30 -2.77 9.06
CA GLY A 66 11.22 -1.77 10.13
C GLY A 66 9.78 -1.33 10.39
N ASN A 67 9.03 -1.04 9.31
CA ASN A 67 7.61 -0.68 9.41
C ASN A 67 6.77 -1.83 9.97
N THR A 68 7.01 -3.07 9.53
CA THR A 68 6.30 -4.26 10.02
C THR A 68 6.57 -4.48 11.50
N ALA A 69 7.84 -4.46 11.92
CA ALA A 69 8.24 -4.62 13.31
C ALA A 69 7.61 -3.55 14.22
N LYS A 70 7.52 -2.30 13.74
CA LYS A 70 6.84 -1.22 14.46
C LYS A 70 5.35 -1.51 14.65
N MET A 71 4.65 -1.92 13.59
CA MET A 71 3.22 -2.25 13.66
C MET A 71 2.94 -3.47 14.54
N MET A 72 3.79 -4.49 14.47
CA MET A 72 3.74 -5.65 15.36
C MET A 72 3.80 -5.25 16.83
N LYS A 73 4.73 -4.35 17.20
CA LYS A 73 4.88 -3.88 18.58
C LYS A 73 3.67 -3.07 19.06
N VAL A 74 3.18 -2.14 18.24
CA VAL A 74 1.99 -1.32 18.58
C VAL A 74 0.80 -2.22 18.88
N LEU A 75 0.46 -3.13 17.95
CA LEU A 75 -0.75 -3.94 18.05
C LEU A 75 -0.67 -5.10 19.05
N LYS A 76 0.51 -5.38 19.62
CA LYS A 76 0.64 -6.36 20.70
C LYS A 76 0.44 -5.73 22.09
N ASN A 77 0.67 -4.44 22.22
CA ASN A 77 0.44 -3.70 23.47
C ASN A 77 -1.02 -3.22 23.62
N ASP A 78 -1.79 -3.24 22.53
CA ASP A 78 -3.21 -2.84 22.49
C ASP A 78 -4.18 -4.04 22.68
N VAL A 79 -3.70 -5.20 23.14
CA VAL A 79 -4.49 -6.41 23.44
C VAL A 79 -4.36 -6.81 24.91
#